data_AF-A0A6P8I813-F1
#
_entry.id   AF-A0A6P8I813-F1
#
_cell.length_a   1.000
_cell.length_b   1.000
_cell.length_c   1.000
_cell.angle_alpha   90.00
_cell.angle_beta   90.00
_cell.angle_gamma   90.00
#
_symmetry.space_group_name_H-M   'P 1'
#
loop_
_entity.id
_entity.type
_entity.pdbx_description
1 polymer ?
#
loop_
_entity_poly.entity_id
_entity_poly.type
_entity_poly.pdbx_seq_one_letter_code
_entity_poly.pdbx_strand_id
1 'polypeptide(L)'
;DGNFSEWSNWTRCSVSCGNGMQKRNRSCSKPTPAYGGNNCTGNHTEIRYCTQLDCPVDGNFSEWSNWTRCSVSCGNGTQERNRSCSKPTPAYGGNNCTGNHSEIRYCTQPHCP
;
A
#
# COMPACT_ATOMS: atom_id res chain seq x y z
N ASP A 1 37.82 25.00 -19.12
CA ASP A 1 36.86 24.42 -18.14
C ASP A 1 35.60 23.98 -18.84
N GLY A 2 34.96 22.92 -18.34
CA GLY A 2 33.69 22.45 -18.88
C GLY A 2 32.50 23.16 -18.27
N ASN A 3 31.37 23.13 -18.98
CA ASN A 3 30.11 23.67 -18.51
C ASN A 3 28.98 22.65 -18.64
N PHE A 4 28.01 22.77 -17.74
CA PHE A 4 26.87 21.88 -17.71
C PHE A 4 26.01 22.05 -18.96
N SER A 5 25.52 20.93 -19.49
CA SER A 5 24.41 20.89 -20.42
C SER A 5 23.15 21.46 -19.76
N GLU A 6 22.15 21.74 -20.58
CA GLU A 6 20.79 21.90 -20.08
C GLU A 6 20.35 20.60 -19.39
N TRP A 7 19.44 20.77 -18.45
CA TRP A 7 18.81 19.63 -17.80
C TRP A 7 17.96 18.83 -18.78
N SER A 8 17.99 17.52 -18.64
CA SER A 8 17.00 16.65 -19.29
C SER A 8 15.59 16.98 -18.78
N ASN A 9 14.59 16.50 -19.51
CA ASN A 9 13.25 16.40 -18.97
C ASN A 9 13.25 15.53 -17.71
N TRP A 10 12.29 15.80 -16.83
CA TRP A 10 12.00 14.95 -15.68
C TRP A 10 11.53 13.58 -16.14
N THR A 11 11.97 12.52 -15.45
CA THR A 11 11.40 11.19 -15.62
C THR A 11 9.94 11.16 -15.20
N ARG A 12 9.23 10.09 -15.56
CA ARG A 12 7.94 9.77 -14.93
C ARG A 12 8.11 9.61 -13.41
N CYS A 13 7.01 9.76 -12.69
CA CYS A 13 6.99 9.51 -11.24
C CYS A 13 7.41 8.05 -10.98
N SER A 14 8.20 7.82 -9.94
CA SER A 14 8.69 6.49 -9.57
C SER A 14 7.60 5.52 -9.14
N VAL A 15 6.41 6.04 -8.84
CA VAL A 15 5.23 5.30 -8.41
C VAL A 15 4.06 5.61 -9.34
N SER A 16 3.12 4.67 -9.43
CA SER A 16 1.84 4.86 -10.12
C SER A 16 0.74 5.42 -9.21
N CYS A 17 0.93 5.34 -7.89
CA CYS A 17 0.02 5.84 -6.85
C CYS A 17 0.81 6.34 -5.64
N GLY A 18 0.23 7.22 -4.83
CA GLY A 18 0.85 7.80 -3.65
C GLY A 18 2.01 8.73 -3.96
N ASN A 19 2.95 8.84 -3.02
CA ASN A 19 4.07 9.77 -3.12
C ASN A 19 5.31 9.06 -3.70
N GLY A 20 5.92 9.69 -4.70
CA GLY A 20 7.15 9.21 -5.31
C GLY A 20 8.09 10.34 -5.68
N MET A 21 9.03 10.02 -6.57
CA MET A 21 10.07 10.95 -7.01
C MET A 21 10.21 10.96 -8.54
N GLN A 22 10.64 12.10 -9.06
CA GLN A 22 11.12 12.25 -10.43
C GLN A 22 12.59 12.67 -10.40
N LYS A 23 13.32 12.25 -11.43
CA LYS A 23 14.73 12.57 -11.60
C LYS A 23 14.97 13.28 -12.93
N ARG A 24 15.92 14.20 -12.97
CA ARG A 24 16.49 14.73 -14.20
C ARG A 24 18.02 14.78 -14.10
N ASN A 25 18.70 14.80 -15.24
CA ASN A 25 20.15 14.75 -15.30
C ASN A 25 20.71 15.82 -16.24
N ARG A 26 21.96 16.21 -16.01
CA ARG A 26 22.76 17.05 -16.90
C ARG A 26 24.19 16.53 -16.94
N SER A 27 24.90 16.77 -18.03
CA SER A 27 26.29 16.32 -18.21
C SER A 27 27.22 17.51 -18.39
N CYS A 28 28.51 17.34 -18.07
CA CYS A 28 29.51 18.38 -18.31
C CYS A 28 29.98 18.33 -19.77
N SER A 29 29.18 18.88 -20.68
CA SER A 29 29.35 18.68 -22.12
C SER A 29 29.13 19.93 -22.98
N LYS A 30 28.82 21.10 -22.39
CA LYS A 30 28.55 22.34 -23.13
C LYS A 30 29.43 23.53 -22.69
N PRO A 31 30.76 23.52 -22.91
CA PRO A 31 31.55 22.52 -23.61
C PRO A 31 32.08 21.43 -22.67
N THR A 32 32.56 20.32 -23.23
CA THR A 32 33.30 19.30 -22.49
C THR A 32 34.65 19.87 -22.03
N PRO A 33 35.12 19.59 -20.78
CA PRO A 33 36.46 19.97 -20.36
C PRO A 33 37.52 19.38 -21.29
N ALA A 34 38.50 20.19 -21.71
CA ALA A 34 39.59 19.79 -22.59
C ALA A 34 40.89 20.53 -22.20
N TYR A 35 42.04 20.00 -22.64
CA TYR A 35 43.37 20.60 -22.46
C TYR A 35 43.69 21.00 -21.00
N GLY A 36 43.33 20.16 -20.03
CA GLY A 36 43.54 20.43 -18.61
C GLY A 36 42.49 21.33 -17.95
N GLY A 37 41.40 21.67 -18.65
CA GLY A 37 40.29 22.42 -18.07
C GLY A 37 39.53 21.65 -16.98
N ASN A 38 38.98 22.39 -16.00
CA ASN A 38 38.26 21.84 -14.87
C ASN A 38 36.94 21.17 -15.26
N ASN A 39 36.57 20.12 -14.52
CA ASN A 39 35.24 19.52 -14.63
C ASN A 39 34.17 20.42 -13.97
N CYS A 40 32.92 20.22 -14.35
CA CYS A 40 31.80 20.97 -13.81
C CYS A 40 31.64 20.70 -12.31
N THR A 41 31.51 21.77 -11.52
CA THR A 41 31.24 21.67 -10.08
C THR A 41 29.75 21.85 -9.81
N GLY A 42 29.14 20.84 -9.18
CA GLY A 42 27.72 20.84 -8.81
C GLY A 42 27.03 19.52 -9.13
N ASN A 43 25.73 19.45 -8.84
CA ASN A 43 24.98 18.20 -8.99
C ASN A 43 24.70 17.89 -10.46
N HIS A 44 25.01 16.66 -10.87
CA HIS A 44 24.67 16.09 -12.18
C HIS A 44 23.24 15.55 -12.23
N THR A 45 22.63 15.35 -11.08
CA THR A 45 21.29 14.81 -10.89
C THR A 45 20.49 15.75 -10.01
N GLU A 46 19.22 15.92 -10.35
CA GLU A 46 18.25 16.58 -9.49
C GLU A 46 17.04 15.66 -9.27
N ILE A 47 16.48 15.72 -8.07
CA ILE A 47 15.33 14.92 -7.64
C ILE A 47 14.26 15.86 -7.13
N ARG A 48 13.01 15.59 -7.48
CA ARG A 48 11.84 16.27 -6.90
C ARG A 48 10.75 15.27 -6.55
N TYR A 49 9.89 15.65 -5.61
CA TYR A 49 8.71 14.87 -5.26
C TYR A 49 7.62 14.98 -6.32
N CYS A 50 6.84 13.90 -6.47
CA CYS A 50 5.61 13.85 -7.24
C CYS A 50 4.55 13.10 -6.42
N THR A 51 3.31 13.56 -6.53
CA THR A 51 2.16 12.91 -5.90
C THR A 51 1.24 12.38 -7.00
N GLN A 52 0.87 11.11 -6.89
CA GLN A 52 -0.12 10.44 -7.72
C GLN A 52 -1.41 10.25 -6.90
N LEU A 53 -2.44 9.66 -7.51
CA LEU A 53 -3.67 9.27 -6.81
C LEU A 53 -3.36 8.30 -5.66
N ASP A 54 -4.24 8.24 -4.66
CA ASP A 54 -4.11 7.30 -3.55
C ASP A 54 -3.97 5.85 -4.03
N CYS A 55 -3.13 5.09 -3.33
CA CYS A 55 -2.92 3.68 -3.65
C CYS A 55 -4.13 2.83 -3.25
N PRO A 56 -4.50 1.82 -4.05
CA PRO A 56 -5.48 0.83 -3.65
C PRO A 56 -5.13 0.23 -2.29
N VAL A 57 -6.10 0.19 -1.39
CA VAL A 57 -5.98 -0.49 -0.10
C VAL A 57 -6.88 -1.71 -0.16
N ASP A 58 -6.27 -2.89 -0.25
CA ASP A 58 -7.00 -4.14 -0.17
C ASP A 58 -7.52 -4.34 1.26
N GLY A 59 -8.78 -4.73 1.36
CA GLY A 59 -9.39 -5.01 2.65
C GLY A 59 -8.87 -6.30 3.25
N ASN A 60 -8.85 -6.32 4.58
CA ASN A 60 -8.56 -7.53 5.31
C ASN A 60 -9.52 -7.69 6.49
N PHE A 61 -9.75 -8.95 6.86
CA PHE A 61 -10.70 -9.30 7.90
C PHE A 61 -10.23 -8.75 9.24
N SER A 62 -11.17 -8.21 10.01
CA SER A 62 -11.01 -8.04 11.45
C SER A 62 -10.87 -9.38 12.15
N GLU A 63 -10.42 -9.32 13.40
CA GLU A 63 -10.53 -10.47 14.29
C GLU A 63 -11.98 -10.93 14.39
N TRP A 64 -12.16 -12.23 14.52
CA TRP A 64 -13.47 -12.79 14.80
C TRP A 64 -14.03 -12.22 16.10
N SER A 65 -15.33 -11.96 16.13
CA SER A 65 -16.05 -11.76 17.38
C SER A 65 -15.93 -13.00 18.27
N ASN A 66 -16.21 -12.81 19.55
CA ASN A 66 -16.52 -13.95 20.41
C ASN A 66 -17.71 -14.73 19.83
N TRP A 67 -17.73 -16.03 20.09
CA TRP A 67 -18.89 -16.86 19.82
C TRP A 67 -20.09 -16.36 20.62
N THR A 68 -21.27 -16.39 20.01
CA THR A 68 -22.53 -16.17 20.72
C THR A 68 -22.74 -17.27 21.76
N ARG A 69 -23.69 -17.03 22.67
CA ARG A 69 -24.18 -18.11 23.55
C ARG A 69 -24.79 -19.23 22.70
N CYS A 70 -24.81 -20.43 23.24
CA CYS A 70 -25.51 -21.55 22.61
C CYS A 70 -26.97 -21.17 22.39
N SER A 71 -27.51 -21.53 21.22
CA SER A 71 -28.89 -21.21 20.82
C SER A 71 -29.95 -21.85 21.72
N VAL A 72 -29.56 -22.87 22.49
CA VAL A 72 -30.40 -23.58 23.45
C VAL A 72 -29.81 -23.49 24.86
N SER A 73 -30.66 -23.63 25.87
CA SER A 73 -30.25 -23.72 27.28
C SER A 73 -30.03 -25.16 27.77
N CYS A 74 -30.52 -26.16 27.02
CA CYS A 74 -30.34 -27.58 27.29
C CYS A 74 -30.31 -28.37 25.97
N GLY A 75 -29.65 -29.53 25.96
CA GLY A 75 -29.47 -30.33 24.75
C GLY A 75 -28.49 -29.74 23.74
N ASN A 76 -28.70 -30.04 22.45
CA ASN A 76 -27.80 -29.64 21.36
C ASN A 76 -28.28 -28.36 20.67
N GLY A 77 -27.36 -27.44 20.44
CA GLY A 77 -27.62 -26.21 19.70
C GLY A 77 -26.41 -25.76 18.88
N THR A 78 -26.41 -24.48 18.53
CA THR A 78 -25.37 -23.84 17.72
C THR A 78 -24.97 -22.50 18.33
N GLN A 79 -23.77 -22.07 17.98
CA GLN A 79 -23.24 -20.74 18.29
C GLN A 79 -22.60 -20.18 17.02
N GLU A 80 -22.60 -18.86 16.90
CA GLU A 80 -22.16 -18.13 15.72
C GLU A 80 -21.11 -17.09 16.11
N ARG A 81 -20.17 -16.81 15.22
CA ARG A 81 -19.26 -15.66 15.34
C ARG A 81 -19.14 -14.96 14.00
N ASN A 82 -18.81 -13.67 14.05
CA ASN A 82 -18.75 -12.81 12.87
C ASN A 82 -17.43 -12.05 12.78
N ARG A 83 -17.05 -11.67 11.58
CA ARG A 83 -15.93 -10.76 11.29
C ARG A 83 -16.30 -9.82 10.15
N SER A 84 -15.61 -8.69 10.06
CA SER A 84 -15.87 -7.65 9.07
C SER A 84 -14.62 -7.35 8.24
N CYS A 85 -14.79 -6.92 7.00
CA CYS A 85 -13.66 -6.48 6.17
C CYS A 85 -13.27 -5.04 6.53
N SER A 86 -12.54 -4.87 7.63
CA SER A 86 -12.29 -3.56 8.24
C SER A 86 -10.89 -3.36 8.80
N LYS A 87 -9.99 -4.33 8.63
CA LYS A 87 -8.62 -4.28 9.18
C LYS A 87 -7.54 -4.60 8.13
N PRO A 88 -7.41 -3.79 7.07
CA PRO A 88 -8.05 -2.49 6.86
C PRO A 88 -9.37 -2.58 6.08
N THR A 89 -10.12 -1.47 6.03
CA THR A 89 -11.27 -1.33 5.13
C THR A 89 -10.77 -1.13 3.70
N PRO A 90 -11.32 -1.84 2.69
CA PRO A 90 -10.98 -1.61 1.30
C PRO A 90 -11.18 -0.14 0.90
N ALA A 91 -10.22 0.44 0.19
CA ALA A 91 -10.30 1.83 -0.28
C ALA A 91 -9.57 2.02 -1.61
N TYR A 92 -9.86 3.13 -2.29
CA TYR A 92 -9.18 3.57 -3.52
C TYR A 92 -9.12 2.50 -4.63
N GLY A 93 -10.18 1.70 -4.76
CA GLY A 93 -10.26 0.61 -5.74
C GLY A 93 -9.56 -0.69 -5.33
N GLY A 94 -9.12 -0.82 -4.08
CA GLY A 94 -8.61 -2.07 -3.53
C GLY A 94 -9.70 -3.14 -3.36
N ASN A 95 -9.26 -4.39 -3.27
CA ASN A 95 -10.13 -5.56 -3.25
C ASN A 95 -10.87 -5.72 -1.92
N ASN A 96 -12.08 -6.26 -1.99
CA ASN A 96 -12.81 -6.67 -0.79
C ASN A 96 -12.28 -8.01 -0.25
N CYS A 97 -12.58 -8.32 1.00
CA CYS A 97 -12.17 -9.56 1.64
C CYS A 97 -12.84 -10.76 0.98
N THR A 98 -12.05 -11.80 0.71
CA THR A 98 -12.55 -13.08 0.18
C THR A 98 -12.67 -14.11 1.30
N GLY A 99 -13.88 -14.62 1.52
CA GLY A 99 -14.16 -15.68 2.49
C GLY A 99 -15.42 -15.41 3.31
N ASN A 100 -15.72 -16.29 4.25
CA ASN A 100 -16.94 -16.18 5.05
C ASN A 100 -16.84 -15.07 6.09
N HIS A 101 -17.89 -14.27 6.20
CA HIS A 101 -18.05 -13.23 7.23
C HIS A 101 -18.60 -13.77 8.54
N SER A 102 -19.24 -14.93 8.50
CA SER A 102 -19.80 -15.63 9.64
C SER A 102 -19.30 -17.06 9.71
N GLU A 103 -19.30 -17.62 10.91
CA GLU A 103 -18.98 -19.02 11.16
C GLU A 103 -19.93 -19.56 12.21
N ILE A 104 -20.40 -20.79 12.01
CA ILE A 104 -21.31 -21.49 12.91
C ILE A 104 -20.64 -22.77 13.39
N ARG A 105 -20.76 -23.07 14.68
CA ARG A 105 -20.35 -24.36 15.26
C ARG A 105 -21.40 -24.90 16.22
N TYR A 106 -21.37 -26.22 16.44
CA TYR A 106 -22.23 -26.87 17.42
C TYR A 106 -21.81 -26.55 18.86
N CYS A 107 -22.78 -26.62 19.76
CA CYS A 107 -22.60 -26.58 21.21
C CYS A 107 -23.55 -27.57 21.88
N THR A 108 -23.09 -28.15 22.99
CA THR A 108 -23.88 -29.08 23.81
C THR A 108 -24.04 -28.49 25.20
N GLN A 109 -25.29 -28.41 25.66
CA GLN A 109 -25.70 -28.01 26.99
C GLN A 109 -26.13 -29.25 27.80
N PRO A 110 -26.34 -29.12 29.13
CA PRO A 110 -26.89 -30.20 29.94
C PRO A 110 -28.21 -30.73 29.36
N HIS A 111 -28.55 -31.99 29.68
CA HIS A 111 -29.83 -32.56 29.27
C HIS A 111 -31.00 -31.75 29.84
N CYS A 112 -32.08 -31.68 29.07
CA CYS A 112 -33.30 -31.01 29.51
C CYS A 112 -33.97 -31.84 30.64
N PRO A 113 -34.59 -31.18 31.64
CA PRO A 113 -35.31 -31.84 32.72
C PRO A 113 -36.47 -32.72 32.24
#